data_AF-A0AAW6T0V7-F1
#
_entry.id   AF-A0AAW6T0V7-F1
#
_cell.length_a   1.000
_cell.length_b   1.000
_cell.length_c   1.000
_cell.angle_alpha   90.00
_cell.angle_beta   90.00
_cell.angle_gamma   90.00
#
_symmetry.space_group_name_H-M   'P 1'
#
loop_
_entity.id
_entity.type
_entity.pdbx_description
1 polymer ?
#
loop_
_entity_poly.entity_id
_entity_poly.type
_entity_poly.pdbx_seq_one_letter_code
_entity_poly.pdbx_strand_id
1 'polypeptide(L)'
;MSTNNFIETDIRRLLNMWRGKIRFKQNEGGIGQLEMVKKYKFTVNGQEKEIVLKRIFTIINSYEFLTVEGNRENIEVKAMVKPNSIPQFEKFCQVLHELEQSHYVESVA
;
A
#
# COMPACT_ATOMS: atom_id res chain seq x y z
N MET A 1 -21.11 7.79 20.62
CA MET A 1 -19.94 6.96 20.25
C MET A 1 -19.41 7.51 18.95
N SER A 2 -18.14 7.93 18.87
CA SER A 2 -17.55 8.27 17.57
C SER A 2 -17.32 6.98 16.81
N THR A 3 -18.16 6.73 15.81
CA THR A 3 -17.96 5.65 14.85
C THR A 3 -16.64 5.91 14.14
N ASN A 4 -15.65 5.04 14.35
CA ASN A 4 -14.34 5.12 13.72
C ASN A 4 -14.44 4.62 12.26
N ASN A 5 -15.22 5.36 11.46
CA ASN A 5 -15.51 5.07 10.06
C ASN A 5 -14.84 6.12 9.17
N PHE A 6 -14.49 5.74 7.96
CA PHE A 6 -14.00 6.64 6.93
C PHE A 6 -15.12 7.58 6.47
N ILE A 7 -14.77 8.85 6.25
CA ILE A 7 -15.60 9.80 5.51
C ILE A 7 -15.29 9.74 4.02
N GLU A 8 -16.22 10.19 3.18
CA GLU A 8 -16.11 10.07 1.72
C GLU A 8 -14.86 10.78 1.14
N THR A 9 -14.51 11.94 1.69
CA THR A 9 -13.33 12.70 1.27
C THR A 9 -12.02 11.94 1.53
N ASP A 10 -11.93 11.23 2.65
CA ASP A 10 -10.78 10.38 2.95
C ASP A 10 -10.68 9.23 1.97
N ILE A 11 -11.80 8.57 1.68
CA ILE A 11 -11.84 7.45 0.71
C ILE A 11 -11.38 7.92 -0.66
N ARG A 12 -11.90 9.03 -1.18
CA ARG A 12 -11.52 9.60 -2.49
C ARG A 12 -10.03 9.95 -2.53
N ARG A 13 -9.50 10.56 -1.49
CA ARG A 13 -8.08 10.90 -1.37
C ARG A 13 -7.20 9.65 -1.40
N LEU A 14 -7.53 8.65 -0.60
CA LEU A 14 -6.77 7.40 -0.53
C LEU A 14 -6.83 6.61 -1.85
N LEU A 15 -7.98 6.58 -2.53
CA LEU A 15 -8.15 5.98 -3.86
C LEU A 15 -7.19 6.60 -4.89
N ASN A 16 -7.12 7.94 -4.90
CA ASN A 16 -6.24 8.67 -5.82
C ASN A 16 -4.75 8.42 -5.56
N MET A 17 -4.38 8.22 -4.29
CA MET A 17 -3.00 7.94 -3.89
C MET A 17 -2.60 6.49 -4.14
N TRP A 18 -3.47 5.51 -3.90
CA TRP A 18 -3.08 4.10 -4.02
C TRP A 18 -2.88 3.63 -5.46
N ARG A 19 -3.79 4.04 -6.37
CA ARG A 19 -3.79 3.63 -7.79
C ARG A 19 -3.69 2.10 -7.99
N GLY A 20 -4.38 1.34 -7.13
CA GLY A 20 -4.40 -0.12 -7.16
C GLY A 20 -5.77 -0.67 -6.75
N LYS A 21 -5.85 -1.98 -6.50
CA LYS A 21 -7.11 -2.63 -6.10
C LYS A 21 -7.48 -2.24 -4.68
N ILE A 22 -8.75 -1.94 -4.44
CA ILE A 22 -9.27 -1.57 -3.12
C ILE A 22 -10.55 -2.36 -2.84
N ARG A 23 -10.67 -2.85 -1.61
CA ARG A 23 -11.86 -3.49 -1.06
C ARG A 23 -12.27 -2.76 0.22
N PHE A 24 -13.58 -2.60 0.38
CA PHE A 24 -14.18 -1.89 1.50
C PHE A 24 -14.72 -2.90 2.50
N LYS A 25 -14.34 -2.76 3.77
CA LYS A 25 -14.93 -3.53 4.85
C LYS A 25 -15.81 -2.62 5.71
N GLN A 26 -17.09 -2.95 5.73
CA GLN A 26 -18.11 -2.21 6.47
C GLN A 26 -18.17 -2.65 7.93
N ASN A 27 -18.45 -1.70 8.81
CA ASN A 27 -18.80 -1.87 10.22
C ASN A 27 -20.18 -1.22 10.46
N GLU A 28 -20.67 -1.28 11.70
CA GLU A 28 -21.90 -0.57 12.09
C GLU A 28 -21.78 0.93 11.75
N GLY A 29 -22.64 1.40 10.84
CA GLY A 29 -22.73 2.80 10.45
C GLY A 29 -21.70 3.30 9.42
N GLY A 30 -20.94 2.46 8.72
CA GLY A 30 -20.08 2.92 7.62
C GLY A 30 -18.89 2.02 7.25
N ILE A 31 -17.95 2.55 6.47
CA ILE A 31 -16.73 1.85 6.07
C ILE A 31 -15.71 1.99 7.21
N GLY A 32 -15.36 0.89 7.89
CA GLY A 32 -14.43 0.90 9.01
C GLY A 32 -12.99 0.54 8.64
N GLN A 33 -12.78 -0.10 7.49
CA GLN A 33 -11.47 -0.55 7.04
C GLN A 33 -11.41 -0.61 5.50
N LEU A 34 -10.24 -0.28 4.95
CA LEU A 34 -9.91 -0.43 3.54
C LEU A 34 -8.80 -1.47 3.39
N GLU A 35 -9.03 -2.49 2.59
CA GLU A 35 -8.00 -3.44 2.16
C GLU A 35 -7.53 -3.00 0.77
N MET A 36 -6.25 -2.64 0.65
CA MET A 36 -5.65 -2.14 -0.57
C MET A 36 -4.55 -3.08 -1.03
N VAL A 37 -4.60 -3.50 -2.30
CA VAL A 37 -3.65 -4.47 -2.86
C VAL A 37 -3.06 -3.92 -4.14
N LYS A 38 -1.72 -4.01 -4.26
CA LYS A 38 -0.98 -3.60 -5.44
C LYS A 38 0.16 -4.56 -5.71
N LYS A 39 0.25 -5.01 -6.96
CA LYS A 39 1.26 -5.96 -7.40
C LYS A 39 2.35 -5.24 -8.16
N TYR A 40 3.57 -5.74 -8.02
CA TYR A 40 4.76 -5.21 -8.66
C TYR A 40 5.56 -6.31 -9.31
N LYS A 41 6.08 -6.01 -10.50
CA LYS A 41 7.11 -6.77 -11.18
C LYS A 41 8.42 -5.98 -11.13
N PHE A 42 9.53 -6.68 -10.95
CA PHE A 42 10.85 -6.06 -11.06
C PHE A 42 11.25 -5.86 -12.51
N THR A 43 11.75 -4.67 -12.81
CA THR A 43 12.38 -4.34 -14.10
C THR A 43 13.90 -4.59 -14.05
N VAL A 44 14.47 -4.66 -12.84
CA VAL A 44 15.88 -4.94 -12.57
C VAL A 44 16.13 -6.39 -12.15
N ASN A 45 17.36 -6.83 -12.29
CA ASN A 45 17.81 -8.21 -12.04
C ASN A 45 19.13 -8.25 -11.24
N GLY A 46 19.55 -9.44 -10.80
CA GLY A 46 20.80 -9.64 -10.07
C GLY A 46 20.85 -8.93 -8.70
N GLN A 47 22.00 -8.32 -8.38
CA GLN A 47 22.22 -7.66 -7.09
C GLN A 47 21.33 -6.43 -6.88
N GLU A 48 21.02 -5.69 -7.94
CA GLU A 48 20.19 -4.48 -7.87
C GLU A 48 18.77 -4.83 -7.41
N LYS A 49 18.21 -5.91 -7.95
CA LYS A 49 16.92 -6.47 -7.50
C LYS A 49 16.91 -6.80 -6.00
N GLU A 50 17.99 -7.39 -5.47
CA GLU A 50 18.09 -7.73 -4.04
C GLU A 50 18.18 -6.48 -3.14
N ILE A 51 18.83 -5.41 -3.62
CA ILE A 51 18.87 -4.12 -2.90
C ILE A 51 17.48 -3.49 -2.84
N VAL A 52 16.76 -3.46 -3.98
CA VAL A 52 15.40 -2.93 -4.06
C VAL A 52 14.44 -3.74 -3.21
N LEU A 53 14.52 -5.08 -3.26
CA LEU A 53 13.77 -5.99 -2.39
C LEU A 53 13.94 -5.63 -0.91
N LYS A 54 15.19 -5.52 -0.45
CA LYS A 54 15.49 -5.15 0.94
C LYS A 54 14.87 -3.81 1.31
N ARG A 55 15.01 -2.80 0.45
CA ARG A 55 14.43 -1.47 0.69
C ARG A 55 12.91 -1.53 0.81
N ILE A 56 12.22 -2.24 -0.08
CA ILE A 56 10.77 -2.43 -0.04
C ILE A 56 10.34 -3.10 1.27
N PHE A 57 10.99 -4.21 1.65
CA PHE A 57 10.68 -4.91 2.90
C PHE A 57 10.95 -4.04 4.13
N THR A 58 12.03 -3.25 4.16
CA THR A 58 12.32 -2.33 5.26
C THR A 58 11.25 -1.25 5.39
N ILE A 59 10.85 -0.63 4.27
CA ILE A 59 9.78 0.37 4.27
C ILE A 59 8.49 -0.24 4.81
N ILE A 60 8.13 -1.43 4.34
CA ILE A 60 6.86 -2.06 4.69
C ILE A 60 6.83 -2.52 6.14
N ASN A 61 7.90 -3.13 6.64
CA ASN A 61 8.03 -3.52 8.04
C ASN A 61 8.02 -2.33 9.02
N SER A 62 8.13 -1.09 8.52
CA SER A 62 8.01 0.13 9.33
C SER A 62 6.56 0.53 9.63
N TYR A 63 5.56 -0.15 9.04
CA TYR A 63 4.14 0.17 9.22
C TYR A 63 3.33 -1.07 9.62
N GLU A 64 2.67 -1.00 10.78
CA GLU A 64 1.91 -2.14 11.35
C GLU A 64 0.68 -2.56 10.52
N PHE A 65 0.18 -1.70 9.63
CA PHE A 65 -0.98 -1.97 8.79
C PHE A 65 -0.62 -2.55 7.41
N LEU A 66 0.66 -2.78 7.13
CA LEU A 66 1.12 -3.30 5.85
C LEU A 66 1.56 -4.76 5.97
N THR A 67 1.24 -5.54 4.94
CA THR A 67 1.79 -6.87 4.75
C THR A 67 2.31 -7.01 3.32
N VAL A 68 3.43 -7.73 3.17
CA VAL A 68 3.91 -8.16 1.85
C VAL A 68 3.61 -9.63 1.71
N GLU A 69 2.95 -9.98 0.62
CA GLU A 69 2.85 -11.34 0.16
C GLU A 69 3.53 -11.42 -1.21
N GLY A 70 4.13 -12.56 -1.56
CA GLY A 70 4.77 -12.72 -2.86
C GLY A 70 6.08 -13.49 -2.79
N ASN A 71 6.67 -13.65 -3.96
CA ASN A 71 7.94 -14.34 -4.13
C ASN A 71 9.01 -13.36 -4.64
N ARG A 72 10.24 -13.83 -4.82
CA ARG A 72 11.32 -12.96 -5.30
C ARG A 72 11.08 -12.41 -6.71
N GLU A 73 10.09 -12.89 -7.47
CA GLU A 73 9.81 -12.42 -8.83
C GLU A 73 8.68 -11.39 -8.89
N ASN A 74 7.67 -11.55 -8.05
CA ASN A 74 6.52 -10.64 -7.96
C ASN A 74 6.21 -10.33 -6.50
N ILE A 75 6.10 -9.04 -6.21
CA ILE A 75 5.70 -8.55 -4.88
C ILE A 75 4.23 -8.16 -4.94
N GLU A 76 3.45 -8.62 -3.98
CA GLU A 76 2.13 -8.12 -3.69
C GLU A 76 2.16 -7.36 -2.36
N VAL A 77 1.91 -6.06 -2.41
CA VAL A 77 1.78 -5.22 -1.22
C VAL A 77 0.31 -5.11 -0.86
N LYS A 78 -0.01 -5.51 0.36
CA LYS A 78 -1.34 -5.36 0.96
C LYS A 78 -1.29 -4.35 2.10
N ALA A 79 -2.30 -3.48 2.16
CA ALA A 79 -2.46 -2.50 3.21
C ALA A 79 -3.87 -2.60 3.81
N MET A 80 -3.93 -2.70 5.14
CA MET A 80 -5.15 -2.76 5.92
C MET A 80 -5.38 -1.43 6.65
N VAL A 81 -5.87 -0.43 5.92
CA VAL A 81 -5.98 0.95 6.41
C VAL A 81 -7.24 1.12 7.25
N LYS A 82 -7.09 1.70 8.44
CA LYS A 82 -8.17 2.18 9.31
C LYS A 82 -8.15 3.71 9.36
N PRO A 83 -9.21 4.41 9.79
CA PRO A 83 -9.24 5.87 9.77
C PRO A 83 -8.09 6.52 10.58
N ASN A 84 -7.71 5.92 11.70
CA ASN A 84 -6.59 6.39 12.53
C ASN A 84 -5.20 6.20 11.87
N SER A 85 -5.07 5.35 10.86
CA SER A 85 -3.80 5.09 10.16
C SER A 85 -3.66 5.87 8.85
N ILE A 86 -4.62 6.75 8.51
CA ILE A 86 -4.58 7.57 7.28
C ILE A 86 -3.26 8.32 7.13
N PRO A 87 -2.78 9.10 8.13
CA PRO A 87 -1.57 9.91 7.95
C PRO A 87 -0.31 9.06 7.68
N GLN A 88 -0.25 7.86 8.27
CA GLN A 88 0.85 6.94 8.06
C GLN A 88 0.78 6.29 6.67
N PHE A 89 -0.43 5.94 6.23
CA PHE A 89 -0.65 5.39 4.90
C PHE A 89 -0.35 6.41 3.79
N GLU A 90 -0.65 7.69 4.00
CA GLU A 90 -0.30 8.75 3.05
C GLU A 90 1.22 8.87 2.86
N LYS A 91 1.98 8.86 3.97
CA LYS A 91 3.46 8.83 3.92
C LYS A 91 3.97 7.60 3.20
N PHE A 92 3.39 6.44 3.47
CA PHE A 92 3.74 5.22 2.77
C PHE A 92 3.51 5.33 1.25
N CYS A 93 2.36 5.86 0.83
CA CYS A 93 2.07 6.05 -0.59
C CYS A 93 3.08 6.99 -1.28
N GLN A 94 3.56 8.03 -0.59
CA GLN A 94 4.61 8.91 -1.14
C GLN A 94 5.91 8.15 -1.38
N VAL A 95 6.39 7.39 -0.38
CA VAL A 95 7.60 6.56 -0.51
C VAL A 95 7.44 5.50 -1.62
N LEU A 96 6.24 4.94 -1.75
CA LEU A 96 5.92 3.97 -2.79
C LEU A 96 5.94 4.61 -4.19
N HIS A 97 5.43 5.84 -4.34
CA HIS A 97 5.50 6.58 -5.60
C HIS A 97 6.94 6.89 -6.02
N GLU A 98 7.82 7.23 -5.06
CA GLU A 98 9.25 7.42 -5.35
C GLU A 98 9.90 6.13 -5.88
N LEU A 99 9.54 4.97 -5.30
CA LEU A 99 10.00 3.67 -5.79
C LEU A 99 9.47 3.39 -7.21
N GLU A 100 8.21 3.70 -7.50
CA GLU A 100 7.63 3.53 -8.84
C GLU A 100 8.30 4.45 -9.87
N GLN A 101 8.64 5.68 -9.49
CA GLN A 101 9.34 6.64 -10.35
C GLN A 101 10.81 6.28 -10.60
N SER A 102 11.42 5.48 -9.72
CA SER A 102 12.81 5.04 -9.88
C SER A 102 13.01 3.97 -10.97
N HIS A 103 11.94 3.56 -11.66
CA HIS A 103 11.93 2.54 -12.72
C HIS A 103 12.43 1.15 -12.29
N TYR A 104 12.60 0.87 -10.99
CA TYR A 104 13.01 -0.46 -10.48
C TYR A 104 11.88 -1.48 -10.39
N VAL A 105 10.66 -0.99 -10.28
CA VAL A 105 9.45 -1.79 -10.19
C VAL A 105 8.37 -1.18 -11.07
N GLU A 106 7.57 -2.05 -11.67
CA GLU A 106 6.40 -1.66 -12.45
C GLU A 106 5.15 -2.22 -11.78
N SER A 107 4.13 -1.38 -11.60
CA SER A 107 2.85 -1.84 -11.07
C SER A 107 2.10 -2.66 -12.12
N VAL A 108 1.64 -3.84 -11.73
CA VAL A 108 0.83 -4.72 -12.57
C VAL A 108 -0.60 -4.80 -12.03
N ALA A 109 -1.58 -4.76 -12.93
CA ALA A 109 -3.02 -4.73 -12.62
C ALA A 109 -3.55 -6.06 -12.04
#